data_AF-A0A427AUM6-F1
#
_entry.id   AF-A0A427AUM6-F1
#
_cell.length_a   1.000
_cell.length_b   1.000
_cell.length_c   1.000
_cell.angle_alpha   90.00
_cell.angle_beta   90.00
_cell.angle_gamma   90.00
#
_symmetry.space_group_name_H-M   'P 1'
#
loop_
_entity.id
_entity.type
_entity.pdbx_description
1 polymer ?
#
loop_
_entity_poly.entity_id
_entity_poly.type
_entity_poly.pdbx_seq_one_letter_code
_entity_poly.pdbx_strand_id
1 'polypeptide(L)'
;MILIVPVILLLGYGLDAPPSKLFLHKTSDASSSGALNQSPDNSGASRLTDNTIHTFSWVQVFHFILWVFIWLCYVLLLSSISLKDVGGLSEMFRKTYGFILTVEDLSPNIGVLWYFFAEVFDFFRNFFLIVFHVNILFMILPLAIRLKHRPCFLAFVYIAISSMLKSYPSVGDSALYLGLLALFCNELADMHFSFFLFCGYIGVSLLSPVMHNLWIWRGTGNANFYFATGLAYACLQTVLVVESASSMLKHDRMLRKLVKA
;
A
#
# COMPACT_ATOMS: atom_id res chain seq x y z
N MET A 1 6.27 -5.03 7.84
CA MET A 1 5.33 -6.17 7.90
C MET A 1 4.24 -6.10 6.83
N ILE A 2 3.57 -4.97 6.63
CA ILE A 2 2.43 -4.85 5.69
C ILE A 2 2.80 -5.14 4.22
N LEU A 3 4.01 -4.80 3.77
CA LEU A 3 4.46 -5.01 2.39
C LEU A 3 4.86 -6.46 2.05
N ILE A 4 4.86 -7.39 3.00
CA ILE A 4 5.32 -8.77 2.79
C ILE A 4 4.42 -9.49 1.76
N VAL A 5 3.11 -9.30 1.86
CA VAL A 5 2.14 -9.96 0.98
C VAL A 5 2.27 -9.49 -0.49
N PRO A 6 2.32 -8.18 -0.80
CA PRO A 6 2.58 -7.71 -2.16
C PRO A 6 3.92 -8.16 -2.73
N VAL A 7 4.98 -8.19 -1.91
CA VAL A 7 6.32 -8.61 -2.36
C VAL A 7 6.36 -10.10 -2.69
N ILE A 8 5.73 -10.95 -1.86
CA ILE A 8 5.61 -12.38 -2.15
C ILE A 8 4.79 -12.62 -3.42
N LEU A 9 3.70 -11.86 -3.60
CA LEU A 9 2.88 -11.96 -4.82
C LEU A 9 3.64 -11.49 -6.05
N LEU A 10 4.39 -10.38 -5.97
CA LEU A 10 5.24 -9.87 -7.05
C LEU A 10 6.30 -10.89 -7.45
N LEU A 11 6.95 -11.50 -6.47
CA LEU A 11 8.06 -12.42 -6.71
C LEU A 11 7.58 -13.81 -7.16
N GLY A 12 6.39 -14.22 -6.74
CA GLY A 12 5.79 -15.50 -7.13
C GLY A 12 5.05 -15.46 -8.46
N TYR A 13 4.35 -14.36 -8.78
CA TYR A 13 3.60 -14.19 -10.03
C TYR A 13 4.31 -13.36 -11.09
N GLY A 14 5.37 -12.62 -10.77
CA GLY A 14 6.01 -11.66 -11.68
C GLY A 14 5.33 -10.29 -11.67
N LEU A 15 5.81 -9.36 -12.52
CA LEU A 15 5.17 -8.04 -12.69
C LEU A 15 3.72 -8.18 -13.14
N ASP A 16 2.89 -7.19 -12.77
CA ASP A 16 1.46 -7.06 -13.06
C ASP A 16 1.04 -7.70 -14.40
N ALA A 17 0.64 -8.97 -14.36
CA ALA A 17 0.06 -9.65 -15.52
C ALA A 17 -1.36 -9.09 -15.76
N PRO A 18 -2.05 -9.43 -16.87
CA PRO A 18 -3.52 -9.31 -17.04
C PRO A 18 -4.27 -10.55 -16.51
N PRO A 19 -5.57 -10.46 -16.16
CA PRO A 19 -6.27 -11.54 -15.43
C PRO A 19 -6.12 -12.87 -16.17
N SER A 20 -5.73 -13.96 -15.48
CA SER A 20 -5.50 -15.26 -16.14
C SER A 20 -6.71 -15.78 -16.95
N LYS A 21 -7.93 -15.39 -16.53
CA LYS A 21 -9.18 -15.69 -17.24
C LYS A 21 -9.30 -15.05 -18.63
N LEU A 22 -8.48 -14.04 -18.94
CA LEU A 22 -8.48 -13.34 -20.24
C LEU A 22 -7.74 -14.14 -21.32
N PHE A 23 -6.62 -14.78 -20.96
CA PHE A 23 -5.82 -15.58 -21.90
C PHE A 23 -6.42 -16.95 -22.17
N LEU A 24 -7.06 -17.56 -21.16
CA LEU A 24 -7.66 -18.87 -21.27
C LEU A 24 -8.88 -18.89 -22.22
N HIS A 25 -9.59 -17.76 -22.36
CA HIS A 25 -10.69 -17.62 -23.30
C HIS A 25 -10.19 -17.42 -24.74
N LYS A 26 -9.15 -16.61 -24.95
CA LYS A 26 -8.54 -16.38 -26.27
C LYS A 26 -7.96 -17.66 -26.89
N THR A 27 -7.39 -18.55 -26.08
CA THR A 27 -6.91 -19.87 -26.55
C THR A 27 -8.05 -20.86 -26.82
N SER A 28 -9.15 -20.80 -26.05
CA SER A 28 -10.34 -21.64 -26.30
C SER A 28 -11.06 -21.23 -27.60
N ASP A 29 -11.21 -19.94 -27.87
CA ASP A 29 -11.85 -19.47 -29.10
C ASP A 29 -10.95 -19.74 -30.31
N ALA A 30 -9.64 -19.50 -30.21
CA ALA A 30 -8.68 -19.79 -31.29
C ALA A 30 -8.55 -21.30 -31.61
N SER A 31 -8.66 -22.18 -30.61
CA SER A 31 -8.66 -23.63 -30.82
C SER A 31 -9.97 -24.16 -31.41
N SER A 32 -11.09 -23.48 -31.17
CA SER A 32 -12.38 -23.83 -31.78
C SER A 32 -12.51 -23.35 -33.23
N SER A 33 -11.85 -22.25 -33.61
CA SER A 33 -11.88 -21.69 -34.96
C SER A 33 -10.78 -22.20 -35.91
N GLY A 34 -9.80 -22.96 -35.39
CA GLY A 34 -8.60 -23.39 -36.14
C GLY A 34 -8.59 -24.84 -36.64
N ALA A 35 -9.66 -25.62 -36.42
CA ALA A 35 -9.71 -27.04 -36.79
C ALA A 35 -10.21 -27.27 -38.23
N LEU A 36 -9.60 -26.65 -39.24
CA LEU A 36 -9.72 -27.04 -40.64
C LEU A 36 -8.44 -26.61 -41.37
N ASN A 37 -7.75 -27.61 -41.93
CA ASN A 37 -6.56 -27.59 -42.79
C ASN A 37 -5.22 -27.90 -42.10
N GLN A 38 -4.77 -29.15 -42.27
CA GLN A 38 -3.37 -29.56 -42.12
C GLN A 38 -2.68 -29.55 -43.49
N SER A 39 -1.46 -29.01 -43.56
CA SER A 39 -0.35 -29.58 -44.33
C SER A 39 0.98 -28.98 -43.82
N PRO A 40 2.10 -29.72 -43.78
CA PRO A 40 3.31 -29.31 -43.10
C PRO A 40 4.25 -28.54 -44.04
N ASP A 41 4.91 -27.48 -43.55
CA ASP A 41 6.36 -27.26 -43.71
C ASP A 41 6.83 -25.86 -43.27
N ASN A 42 8.03 -25.86 -42.68
CA ASN A 42 9.02 -24.81 -42.59
C ASN A 42 8.65 -23.44 -41.99
N SER A 43 9.01 -23.26 -40.71
CA SER A 43 9.87 -22.15 -40.27
C SER A 43 10.16 -22.24 -38.77
N GLY A 44 11.42 -22.56 -38.44
CA GLY A 44 11.94 -22.35 -37.11
C GLY A 44 12.10 -20.86 -36.85
N ALA A 45 11.18 -20.24 -36.11
CA ALA A 45 11.39 -18.93 -35.48
C ALA A 45 10.30 -18.46 -34.47
N SER A 46 9.17 -19.16 -34.28
CA SER A 46 8.03 -18.58 -33.53
C SER A 46 7.38 -19.49 -32.48
N ARG A 47 8.11 -20.43 -31.89
CA ARG A 47 7.63 -21.28 -30.77
C ARG A 47 8.01 -20.75 -29.38
N LEU A 48 7.98 -19.43 -29.16
CA LEU A 48 8.51 -18.84 -27.91
C LEU A 48 7.48 -18.19 -26.98
N THR A 49 6.19 -18.18 -27.28
CA THR A 49 5.24 -17.39 -26.49
C THR A 49 3.86 -18.02 -26.38
N ASP A 50 3.77 -19.31 -26.08
CA ASP A 50 2.51 -19.88 -25.59
C ASP A 50 2.79 -21.03 -24.63
N ASN A 51 2.13 -20.99 -23.47
CA ASN A 51 2.20 -21.94 -22.33
C ASN A 51 3.11 -21.57 -21.14
N THR A 52 3.23 -20.30 -20.77
CA THR A 52 3.51 -19.98 -19.36
C THR A 52 2.21 -20.06 -18.56
N ILE A 53 1.82 -21.28 -18.22
CA ILE A 53 1.07 -21.50 -16.98
C ILE A 53 1.92 -20.81 -15.91
N HIS A 54 1.48 -19.68 -15.36
CA HIS A 54 2.15 -18.99 -14.25
C HIS A 54 2.10 -19.89 -13.01
N THR A 55 2.97 -20.91 -12.99
CA THR A 55 3.29 -21.65 -11.78
C THR A 55 3.97 -20.67 -10.85
N PHE A 56 3.35 -20.43 -9.69
CA PHE A 56 3.92 -19.56 -8.66
C PHE A 56 5.36 -20.00 -8.39
N SER A 57 6.32 -19.09 -8.58
CA SER A 57 7.74 -19.37 -8.45
C SER A 57 8.16 -19.44 -6.98
N TRP A 58 7.85 -20.55 -6.32
CA TRP A 58 8.21 -20.79 -4.92
C TRP A 58 9.72 -20.74 -4.67
N VAL A 59 10.53 -21.11 -5.67
CA VAL A 59 11.99 -21.12 -5.57
C VAL A 59 12.54 -19.69 -5.43
N GLN A 60 12.07 -18.74 -6.24
CA GLN A 60 12.49 -17.34 -6.15
C GLN A 60 12.04 -16.70 -4.84
N VAL A 61 10.81 -17.00 -4.42
CA VAL A 61 10.28 -16.55 -3.13
C VAL A 61 11.11 -17.07 -1.97
N PHE A 62 11.47 -18.35 -1.98
CA PHE A 62 12.30 -18.94 -0.93
C PHE A 62 13.70 -18.32 -0.89
N HIS A 63 14.36 -18.13 -2.03
CA HIS A 63 15.67 -17.46 -2.10
C HIS A 63 15.62 -16.04 -1.54
N PHE A 64 14.58 -15.28 -1.87
CA PHE A 64 14.41 -13.92 -1.35
C PHE A 64 14.14 -13.90 0.15
N ILE A 65 13.26 -14.78 0.65
CA ILE A 65 13.01 -14.90 2.09
C ILE A 65 14.29 -15.25 2.85
N LEU A 66 15.08 -16.20 2.33
CA LEU A 66 16.36 -16.57 2.91
C LEU A 66 17.33 -15.40 2.90
N TRP A 67 17.44 -14.67 1.78
CA TRP A 67 18.29 -13.48 1.69
C TRP A 67 17.89 -12.38 2.68
N VAL A 68 16.58 -12.07 2.78
CA VAL A 68 16.04 -11.12 3.77
C VAL A 68 16.32 -11.59 5.18
N PHE A 69 16.19 -12.89 5.46
CA PHE A 69 16.47 -13.46 6.78
C PHE A 69 17.95 -13.32 7.16
N ILE A 70 18.87 -13.64 6.23
CA ILE A 70 20.31 -13.44 6.44
C ILE A 70 20.61 -11.97 6.71
N TRP A 71 20.07 -11.07 5.90
CA TRP A 71 20.26 -9.63 6.06
C TRP A 71 19.72 -9.13 7.41
N LEU A 72 18.53 -9.58 7.80
CA LEU A 72 17.93 -9.24 9.08
C LEU A 72 18.80 -9.73 10.25
N CYS A 73 19.26 -10.98 10.21
CA CYS A 73 20.17 -11.53 11.22
C CYS A 73 21.48 -10.73 11.30
N TYR A 74 22.04 -10.34 10.15
CA TYR A 74 23.25 -9.52 10.10
C TYR A 74 23.04 -8.14 10.76
N VAL A 75 21.96 -7.44 10.42
CA VAL A 75 21.62 -6.14 11.02
C VAL A 75 21.33 -6.27 12.51
N LEU A 76 20.63 -7.32 12.94
CA LEU A 76 20.37 -7.58 14.36
C LEU A 76 21.66 -7.87 15.14
N LEU A 77 22.59 -8.62 14.57
CA LEU A 77 23.90 -8.85 15.18
C LEU A 77 24.70 -7.56 15.32
N LEU A 78 24.76 -6.73 14.28
CA LEU A 78 25.43 -5.42 14.33
C LEU A 78 24.79 -4.50 15.38
N SER A 79 23.45 -4.41 15.41
CA SER A 79 22.74 -3.58 16.39
C SER A 79 22.96 -4.09 17.82
N SER A 80 23.02 -5.40 18.03
CA SER A 80 23.36 -6.00 19.33
C SER A 80 24.75 -5.60 19.82
N ILE A 81 25.74 -5.65 18.92
CA ILE A 81 27.11 -5.23 19.23
C ILE A 81 27.16 -3.73 19.54
N SER A 82 26.47 -2.90 18.76
CA SER A 82 26.44 -1.44 18.95
C SER A 82 25.69 -0.98 20.20
N LEU A 83 24.69 -1.74 20.66
CA LEU A 83 23.82 -1.37 21.79
C LEU A 83 24.20 -2.05 23.10
N LYS A 84 25.32 -2.80 23.14
CA LYS A 84 25.79 -3.49 24.34
C LYS A 84 25.87 -2.58 25.56
N ASP A 85 26.28 -1.33 25.36
CA ASP A 85 26.48 -0.37 26.45
C ASP A 85 25.18 0.35 26.89
N VAL A 86 24.08 0.25 26.11
CA VAL A 86 22.84 1.05 26.31
C VAL A 86 21.60 0.16 26.54
N GLY A 87 21.80 -1.08 27.02
CA GLY A 87 20.69 -2.00 27.36
C GLY A 87 20.30 -3.02 26.28
N GLY A 88 21.10 -3.12 25.21
CA GLY A 88 21.02 -4.19 24.22
C GLY A 88 19.78 -4.17 23.32
N LEU A 89 19.51 -5.31 22.65
CA LEU A 89 18.43 -5.46 21.67
C LEU A 89 17.03 -5.29 22.28
N SER A 90 16.81 -5.81 23.50
CA SER A 90 15.49 -5.77 24.13
C SER A 90 15.00 -4.34 24.35
N GLU A 91 15.91 -3.45 24.75
CA GLU A 91 15.58 -2.04 24.95
C GLU A 91 15.26 -1.35 23.62
N MET A 92 16.00 -1.67 22.55
CA MET A 92 15.71 -1.17 21.20
C MET A 92 14.32 -1.61 20.72
N PHE A 93 13.95 -2.88 20.91
CA PHE A 93 12.62 -3.36 20.52
C PHE A 93 11.51 -2.68 21.32
N ARG A 94 11.71 -2.51 22.64
CA ARG A 94 10.76 -1.81 23.51
C ARG A 94 10.57 -0.35 23.11
N LYS A 95 11.67 0.37 22.84
CA LYS A 95 11.63 1.79 22.49
C LYS A 95 11.18 2.05 21.05
N THR A 96 11.49 1.15 20.12
CA THR A 96 11.11 1.32 18.71
C THR A 96 9.70 0.81 18.44
N TYR A 97 9.44 -0.46 18.75
CA TYR A 97 8.16 -1.10 18.42
C TYR A 97 7.16 -0.97 19.56
N GLY A 98 7.60 -1.08 20.81
CA GLY A 98 6.72 -0.90 21.97
C GLY A 98 6.07 0.48 21.96
N PHE A 99 6.87 1.54 21.80
CA PHE A 99 6.36 2.92 21.73
C PHE A 99 5.36 3.18 20.60
N ILE A 100 5.58 2.60 19.42
CA ILE A 100 4.65 2.74 18.28
C ILE A 100 3.33 2.02 18.56
N LEU A 101 3.37 0.87 19.24
CA LEU A 101 2.21 0.05 19.57
C LEU A 101 1.42 0.60 20.77
N THR A 102 2.09 1.15 21.78
CA THR A 102 1.44 1.68 22.98
C THR A 102 0.97 3.13 22.82
N VAL A 103 1.45 3.86 21.80
CA VAL A 103 1.06 5.26 21.49
C VAL A 103 1.03 6.11 22.75
N GLU A 104 2.13 6.06 23.51
CA GLU A 104 2.23 6.75 24.80
C GLU A 104 2.38 8.26 24.65
N ASP A 105 2.91 8.72 23.53
CA ASP A 105 3.12 10.15 23.26
C ASP A 105 1.99 10.73 22.41
N LEU A 106 1.25 11.66 23.01
CA LEU A 106 0.12 12.34 22.38
C LEU A 106 0.53 13.72 21.85
N SER A 107 1.83 13.93 21.67
CA SER A 107 2.36 15.13 21.04
C SER A 107 1.68 15.38 19.70
N PRO A 108 1.39 16.65 19.37
CA PRO A 108 0.68 17.00 18.16
C PRO A 108 1.43 16.50 16.93
N ASN A 109 0.74 15.70 16.13
CA ASN A 109 1.27 15.15 14.89
C ASN A 109 0.30 15.39 13.73
N ILE A 110 0.72 15.06 12.51
CA ILE A 110 -0.12 15.22 11.29
C ILE A 110 -1.24 14.17 11.22
N GLY A 111 -1.11 13.09 12.00
CA GLY A 111 -2.04 11.97 12.03
C GLY A 111 -3.32 12.27 12.79
N VAL A 112 -4.24 11.31 12.72
CA VAL A 112 -5.57 11.43 13.34
C VAL A 112 -5.57 10.86 14.77
N LEU A 113 -4.62 9.97 15.09
CA LEU A 113 -4.66 9.16 16.31
C LEU A 113 -4.32 9.95 17.59
N TRP A 114 -3.40 10.93 17.53
CA TRP A 114 -2.98 11.67 18.74
C TRP A 114 -4.16 12.41 19.40
N TYR A 115 -4.97 13.13 18.62
CA TYR A 115 -6.08 13.91 19.16
C TYR A 115 -7.22 13.00 19.62
N PHE A 116 -7.49 11.91 18.88
CA PHE A 116 -8.48 10.91 19.30
C PHE A 116 -8.12 10.30 20.66
N PHE A 117 -6.87 9.87 20.85
CA PHE A 117 -6.43 9.31 22.13
C PHE A 117 -6.25 10.38 23.21
N ALA A 118 -6.12 11.66 22.86
CA ALA A 118 -6.10 12.75 23.84
C ALA A 118 -7.50 13.01 24.44
N GLU A 119 -8.55 12.84 23.63
CA GLU A 119 -9.95 13.02 24.05
C GLU A 119 -10.53 11.78 24.77
N VAL A 120 -10.05 10.59 24.42
CA VAL A 120 -10.54 9.34 25.03
C VAL A 120 -10.00 9.15 26.45
N PHE A 121 -10.88 8.74 27.36
CA PHE A 121 -10.49 8.37 28.72
C PHE A 121 -9.42 7.28 28.76
N ASP A 122 -8.46 7.43 29.66
CA ASP A 122 -7.31 6.52 29.81
C ASP A 122 -7.71 5.06 29.98
N PHE A 123 -8.82 4.81 30.68
CA PHE A 123 -9.37 3.48 30.89
C PHE A 123 -9.69 2.74 29.57
N PHE A 124 -10.15 3.45 28.54
CA PHE A 124 -10.56 2.84 27.27
C PHE A 124 -9.47 2.85 26.19
N ARG A 125 -8.30 3.46 26.43
CA ARG A 125 -7.23 3.57 25.42
C ARG A 125 -6.82 2.22 24.86
N ASN A 126 -6.60 1.23 25.72
CA ASN A 126 -6.20 -0.12 25.30
C ASN A 126 -7.25 -0.80 24.41
N PHE A 127 -8.54 -0.59 24.70
CA PHE A 127 -9.62 -1.12 23.88
C PHE A 127 -9.57 -0.52 22.47
N PHE A 128 -9.50 0.81 22.35
CA PHE A 128 -9.45 1.47 21.05
C PHE A 128 -8.17 1.13 20.28
N LEU A 129 -7.01 1.02 20.96
CA LEU A 129 -5.78 0.56 20.35
C LEU A 129 -5.96 -0.81 19.69
N ILE A 130 -6.54 -1.79 20.40
CA ILE A 130 -6.80 -3.12 19.84
C ILE A 130 -7.72 -3.02 18.62
N VAL A 131 -8.79 -2.22 18.70
CA VAL A 131 -9.73 -2.01 17.59
C VAL A 131 -9.03 -1.45 16.34
N PHE A 132 -8.16 -0.44 16.49
CA PHE A 132 -7.42 0.12 15.36
C PHE A 132 -6.46 -0.89 14.73
N HIS A 133 -5.72 -1.66 15.54
CA HIS A 133 -4.82 -2.70 15.05
C HIS A 133 -5.57 -3.82 14.30
N VAL A 134 -6.71 -4.27 14.85
CA VAL A 134 -7.57 -5.26 14.19
C VAL A 134 -8.18 -4.72 12.90
N ASN A 135 -8.57 -3.44 12.87
CA ASN A 135 -9.11 -2.80 11.67
C ASN A 135 -8.09 -2.81 10.53
N ILE A 136 -6.81 -2.50 10.81
CA ILE A 136 -5.72 -2.56 9.81
C ILE A 136 -5.61 -3.99 9.24
N LEU A 137 -5.62 -5.01 10.09
CA LEU A 137 -5.55 -6.41 9.66
C LEU A 137 -6.76 -6.82 8.81
N PHE A 138 -7.96 -6.37 9.21
CA PHE A 138 -9.19 -6.66 8.50
C PHE A 138 -9.23 -5.98 7.12
N MET A 139 -8.60 -4.82 6.93
CA MET A 139 -8.52 -4.14 5.64
C MET A 139 -7.55 -4.82 4.66
N ILE A 140 -6.47 -5.42 5.16
CA ILE A 140 -5.45 -6.09 4.33
C ILE A 140 -6.01 -7.34 3.65
N LEU A 141 -6.73 -8.21 4.38
CA LEU A 141 -7.21 -9.49 3.86
C LEU A 141 -8.11 -9.40 2.60
N PRO A 142 -9.21 -8.63 2.57
CA PRO A 142 -10.10 -8.56 1.42
C PRO A 142 -9.41 -7.92 0.21
N LEU A 143 -8.50 -6.99 0.45
CA LEU A 143 -7.77 -6.32 -0.61
C LEU A 143 -6.74 -7.26 -1.27
N ALA A 144 -6.05 -8.09 -0.48
CA ALA A 144 -5.17 -9.14 -0.98
C ALA A 144 -5.91 -10.11 -1.92
N ILE A 145 -7.12 -10.52 -1.54
CA ILE A 145 -7.93 -11.47 -2.31
C ILE A 145 -8.38 -10.82 -3.63
N ARG A 146 -8.85 -9.56 -3.58
CA ARG A 146 -9.43 -8.88 -4.73
C ARG A 146 -8.38 -8.42 -5.75
N LEU A 147 -7.20 -8.01 -5.31
CA LEU A 147 -6.13 -7.45 -6.16
C LEU A 147 -4.89 -8.35 -6.28
N LYS A 148 -5.03 -9.65 -5.97
CA LYS A 148 -3.97 -10.67 -6.14
C LYS A 148 -3.26 -10.62 -7.50
N HIS A 149 -4.00 -10.20 -8.51
CA HIS A 149 -3.60 -10.16 -9.90
C HIS A 149 -2.69 -8.97 -10.27
N ARG A 150 -2.72 -7.87 -9.49
CA ARG A 150 -1.88 -6.67 -9.67
C ARG A 150 -1.05 -6.39 -8.40
N PRO A 151 0.05 -7.13 -8.16
CA PRO A 151 0.86 -6.99 -6.95
C PRO A 151 1.45 -5.59 -6.75
N CYS A 152 1.80 -4.84 -7.81
CA CYS A 152 2.35 -3.49 -7.66
C CYS A 152 1.29 -2.48 -7.18
N PHE A 153 0.08 -2.55 -7.74
CA PHE A 153 -1.01 -1.70 -7.28
C PHE A 153 -1.46 -2.07 -5.87
N LEU A 154 -1.45 -3.36 -5.50
CA LEU A 154 -1.69 -3.80 -4.13
C LEU A 154 -0.66 -3.20 -3.16
N ALA A 155 0.62 -3.16 -3.54
CA ALA A 155 1.67 -2.52 -2.74
C ALA A 155 1.39 -1.02 -2.55
N PHE A 156 1.02 -0.31 -3.60
CA PHE A 156 0.61 1.11 -3.51
C PHE A 156 -0.52 1.31 -2.49
N VAL A 157 -1.61 0.54 -2.58
CA VAL A 157 -2.75 0.70 -1.66
C VAL A 157 -2.35 0.35 -0.23
N TYR A 158 -1.52 -0.67 -0.02
CA TYR A 158 -1.02 -1.03 1.31
C TYR A 158 -0.14 0.04 1.94
N ILE A 159 0.72 0.69 1.14
CA ILE A 159 1.52 1.81 1.61
C ILE A 159 0.62 2.97 1.98
N ALA A 160 -0.39 3.28 1.17
CA ALA A 160 -1.33 4.37 1.45
C ALA A 160 -2.17 4.11 2.72
N ILE A 161 -2.74 2.92 2.87
CA ILE A 161 -3.49 2.54 4.09
C ILE A 161 -2.56 2.54 5.32
N SER A 162 -1.34 2.01 5.16
CA SER A 162 -0.36 1.99 6.25
C SER A 162 0.10 3.38 6.65
N SER A 163 0.22 4.33 5.72
CA SER A 163 0.64 5.70 6.05
C SER A 163 -0.48 6.47 6.75
N MET A 164 -1.74 6.24 6.37
CA MET A 164 -2.91 6.86 6.99
C MET A 164 -3.16 6.37 8.42
N LEU A 165 -3.03 5.05 8.65
CA LEU A 165 -3.35 4.42 9.94
C LEU A 165 -2.14 4.33 10.89
N LYS A 166 -0.99 4.92 10.51
CA LYS A 166 0.21 4.99 11.35
C LYS A 166 -0.02 5.97 12.52
N SER A 167 0.42 5.60 13.72
CA SER A 167 0.32 6.44 14.94
C SER A 167 1.05 7.78 14.81
N TYR A 168 2.19 7.79 14.11
CA TYR A 168 3.01 8.97 13.85
C TYR A 168 3.32 9.06 12.35
N PRO A 169 2.38 9.57 11.53
CA PRO A 169 2.62 9.72 10.10
C PRO A 169 3.54 10.92 9.84
N SER A 170 4.43 10.76 8.87
CA SER A 170 5.31 11.81 8.38
C SER A 170 4.91 12.25 6.98
N VAL A 171 5.29 13.48 6.59
CA VAL A 171 5.09 13.97 5.22
C VAL A 171 5.82 13.07 4.21
N GLY A 172 6.96 12.49 4.60
CA GLY A 172 7.72 11.54 3.77
C GLY A 172 6.96 10.26 3.47
N ASP A 173 6.15 9.75 4.40
CA ASP A 173 5.29 8.58 4.15
C ASP A 173 4.29 8.86 3.02
N SER A 174 3.91 10.13 2.86
CA SER A 174 2.96 10.55 1.82
C SER A 174 3.60 10.78 0.46
N ALA A 175 4.83 11.29 0.44
CA ALA A 175 5.62 11.41 -0.77
C ALA A 175 5.83 10.04 -1.43
N LEU A 176 5.99 8.97 -0.64
CA LEU A 176 6.22 7.62 -1.16
C LEU A 176 5.03 7.12 -1.99
N TYR A 177 3.80 7.11 -1.45
CA TYR A 177 2.67 6.61 -2.21
C TYR A 177 2.29 7.57 -3.37
N LEU A 178 2.45 8.88 -3.21
CA LEU A 178 2.23 9.85 -4.29
C LEU A 178 3.24 9.67 -5.43
N GLY A 179 4.49 9.32 -5.12
CA GLY A 179 5.50 8.96 -6.12
C GLY A 179 5.13 7.68 -6.89
N LEU A 180 4.63 6.66 -6.19
CA LEU A 180 4.13 5.44 -6.83
C LEU A 180 2.88 5.67 -7.68
N LEU A 181 2.05 6.66 -7.33
CA LEU A 181 0.87 7.03 -8.13
C LEU A 181 1.24 7.35 -9.58
N ALA A 182 2.42 7.97 -9.80
CA ALA A 182 2.91 8.33 -11.13
C ALA A 182 3.13 7.11 -12.04
N LEU A 183 3.42 5.94 -11.46
CA LEU A 183 3.58 4.69 -12.21
C LEU A 183 2.25 4.24 -12.86
N PHE A 184 1.12 4.62 -12.26
CA PHE A 184 -0.21 4.20 -12.69
C PHE A 184 -0.98 5.30 -13.43
N CYS A 185 -0.32 6.39 -13.85
CA CYS A 185 -0.97 7.53 -14.52
C CYS A 185 -1.88 7.13 -15.70
N ASN A 186 -1.49 6.14 -16.49
CA ASN A 186 -2.28 5.69 -17.65
C ASN A 186 -3.56 4.93 -17.23
N GLU A 187 -3.50 4.16 -16.14
CA GLU A 187 -4.66 3.41 -15.63
C GLU A 187 -5.58 4.30 -14.75
N LEU A 188 -5.03 5.37 -14.18
CA LEU A 188 -5.73 6.36 -13.36
C LEU A 188 -6.18 7.61 -14.12
N ALA A 189 -5.94 7.70 -15.43
CA ALA A 189 -6.38 8.84 -16.25
C ALA A 189 -7.89 9.09 -16.18
N ASP A 190 -8.67 8.05 -15.88
CA ASP A 190 -10.13 8.05 -15.79
C ASP A 190 -10.69 8.46 -14.41
N MET A 191 -9.85 9.00 -13.51
CA MET A 191 -10.29 9.43 -12.17
C MET A 191 -11.19 10.67 -12.23
N HIS A 192 -12.41 10.56 -11.71
CA HIS A 192 -13.43 11.60 -11.78
C HIS A 192 -13.14 12.81 -10.88
N PHE A 193 -12.53 12.60 -9.70
CA PHE A 193 -12.30 13.66 -8.70
C PHE A 193 -10.88 14.22 -8.67
N SER A 194 -10.10 14.04 -9.75
CA SER A 194 -8.68 14.43 -9.80
C SER A 194 -8.43 15.91 -9.48
N PHE A 195 -9.24 16.81 -10.05
CA PHE A 195 -9.10 18.26 -9.79
C PHE A 195 -9.42 18.62 -8.34
N PHE A 196 -10.49 18.05 -7.78
CA PHE A 196 -10.88 18.26 -6.40
C PHE A 196 -9.80 17.78 -5.42
N LEU A 197 -9.24 16.59 -5.66
CA LEU A 197 -8.15 16.05 -4.86
C LEU A 197 -6.92 16.93 -4.93
N PHE A 198 -6.52 17.38 -6.13
CA PHE A 198 -5.37 18.27 -6.31
C PHE A 198 -5.53 19.58 -5.53
N CYS A 199 -6.67 20.28 -5.70
CA CYS A 199 -6.96 21.51 -4.95
C CYS A 199 -7.01 21.26 -3.44
N GLY A 200 -7.61 20.14 -3.02
CA GLY A 200 -7.68 19.75 -1.61
C GLY A 200 -6.29 19.55 -1.00
N TYR A 201 -5.41 18.81 -1.67
CA TYR A 201 -4.04 18.57 -1.19
C TYR A 201 -3.23 19.87 -1.09
N ILE A 202 -3.34 20.75 -2.08
CA ILE A 202 -2.71 22.08 -2.02
C ILE A 202 -3.26 22.90 -0.85
N GLY A 203 -4.59 22.94 -0.71
CA GLY A 203 -5.26 23.68 0.36
C GLY A 203 -4.81 23.22 1.75
N VAL A 204 -4.81 21.91 1.99
CA VAL A 204 -4.37 21.34 3.28
C VAL A 204 -2.88 21.53 3.52
N SER A 205 -2.04 21.39 2.49
CA SER A 205 -0.59 21.59 2.60
C SER A 205 -0.22 23.03 2.98
N LEU A 206 -0.95 24.02 2.45
CA LEU A 206 -0.77 25.43 2.81
C LEU A 206 -1.37 25.77 4.17
N LEU A 207 -2.53 25.19 4.52
CA LEU A 207 -3.25 25.53 5.74
C LEU A 207 -2.62 24.90 7.00
N SER A 208 -2.08 23.69 6.89
CA SER A 208 -1.46 22.95 8.00
C SER A 208 -0.33 23.73 8.72
N PRO A 209 0.70 24.28 8.03
CA PRO A 209 1.77 25.02 8.70
C PRO A 209 1.29 26.35 9.29
N VAL A 210 0.28 26.99 8.67
CA VAL A 210 -0.34 28.22 9.21
C VAL A 210 -1.03 27.91 10.53
N MET A 211 -1.85 26.85 10.59
CA MET A 211 -2.54 26.44 11.81
C MET A 211 -1.56 25.99 12.90
N HIS A 212 -0.51 25.26 12.52
CA HIS A 212 0.56 24.88 13.45
C HIS A 212 1.28 26.10 14.03
N ASN A 213 1.60 27.11 13.19
CA ASN A 213 2.22 28.34 13.67
C ASN A 213 1.33 29.12 14.64
N LEU A 214 0.04 29.22 14.32
CA LEU A 214 -0.91 29.99 15.10
C LEU A 214 -1.15 29.37 16.49
N TRP A 215 -1.20 28.05 16.56
CA TRP A 215 -1.39 27.31 17.80
C TRP A 215 -0.12 27.23 18.65
N ILE A 216 0.98 26.69 18.11
CA ILE A 216 2.19 26.41 18.89
C ILE A 216 2.99 27.68 19.19
N TRP A 217 3.19 28.55 18.19
CA TRP A 217 4.11 29.68 18.31
C TRP A 217 3.42 30.97 18.73
N ARG A 218 2.24 31.25 18.16
CA ARG A 218 1.53 32.50 18.46
C ARG A 218 0.55 32.38 19.62
N GLY A 219 0.19 31.17 20.06
CA GLY A 219 -0.76 30.93 21.16
C GLY A 219 -2.16 31.50 20.92
N THR A 220 -2.49 31.88 19.69
CA THR A 220 -3.79 32.49 19.30
C THR A 220 -4.70 31.49 18.61
N GLY A 221 -4.15 30.37 18.13
CA GLY A 221 -4.89 29.28 17.49
C GLY A 221 -5.27 28.17 18.47
N ASN A 222 -6.37 27.48 18.20
CA ASN A 222 -6.82 26.30 18.95
C ASN A 222 -6.30 25.01 18.28
N ALA A 223 -5.90 24.02 19.08
CA ALA A 223 -5.53 22.66 18.65
C ALA A 223 -6.56 22.04 17.69
N ASN A 224 -7.85 22.32 17.89
CA ASN A 224 -8.95 21.79 17.08
C ASN A 224 -8.83 22.20 15.60
N PHE A 225 -8.36 23.42 15.32
CA PHE A 225 -8.17 23.86 13.94
C PHE A 225 -7.01 23.14 13.26
N TYR A 226 -5.90 22.93 13.99
CA TYR A 226 -4.80 22.13 13.49
C TYR A 226 -5.23 20.67 13.25
N PHE A 227 -5.95 20.07 14.20
CA PHE A 227 -6.51 18.73 14.05
C PHE A 227 -7.49 18.63 12.86
N ALA A 228 -8.35 19.62 12.65
CA ALA A 228 -9.27 19.66 11.51
C ALA A 228 -8.53 19.62 10.16
N THR A 229 -7.36 20.28 10.06
CA THR A 229 -6.52 20.17 8.84
C THR A 229 -5.97 18.76 8.64
N GLY A 230 -5.56 18.07 9.71
CA GLY A 230 -5.12 16.67 9.67
C GLY A 230 -6.27 15.71 9.32
N LEU A 231 -7.47 15.97 9.82
CA LEU A 231 -8.65 15.18 9.47
C LEU A 231 -9.05 15.36 7.99
N ALA A 232 -8.99 16.60 7.49
CA ALA A 232 -9.20 16.89 6.07
C ALA A 232 -8.14 16.20 5.21
N TYR A 233 -6.88 16.17 5.65
CA TYR A 233 -5.80 15.43 5.00
C TYR A 233 -6.11 13.93 4.88
N ALA A 234 -6.49 13.29 6.00
CA ALA A 234 -6.83 11.88 6.03
C ALA A 234 -8.07 11.56 5.16
N CYS A 235 -9.05 12.47 5.12
CA CYS A 235 -10.21 12.35 4.24
C CYS A 235 -9.80 12.37 2.76
N LEU A 236 -8.96 13.31 2.35
CA LEU A 236 -8.45 13.40 0.97
C LEU A 236 -7.64 12.15 0.60
N GLN A 237 -6.81 11.64 1.51
CA GLN A 237 -6.08 10.38 1.32
C GLN A 237 -7.04 9.19 1.13
N THR A 238 -8.10 9.10 1.92
CA THR A 238 -9.12 8.05 1.78
C THR A 238 -9.78 8.11 0.41
N VAL A 239 -10.21 9.31 -0.02
CA VAL A 239 -10.86 9.51 -1.32
C VAL A 239 -9.89 9.15 -2.46
N LEU A 240 -8.62 9.53 -2.37
CA LEU A 240 -7.59 9.16 -3.36
C LEU A 240 -7.45 7.63 -3.48
N VAL A 241 -7.39 6.91 -2.37
CA VAL A 241 -7.27 5.43 -2.36
C VAL A 241 -8.53 4.77 -2.93
N VAL A 242 -9.71 5.28 -2.60
CA VAL A 242 -10.98 4.73 -3.11
C VAL A 242 -11.16 4.99 -4.60
N GLU A 243 -10.85 6.20 -5.07
CA GLU A 243 -10.93 6.57 -6.49
C GLU A 243 -9.90 5.81 -7.33
N SER A 244 -8.65 5.72 -6.86
CA SER A 244 -7.62 4.94 -7.55
C SER A 244 -8.01 3.46 -7.66
N ALA A 245 -8.51 2.85 -6.58
CA ALA A 245 -8.99 1.47 -6.61
C ALA A 245 -10.21 1.29 -7.55
N SER A 246 -11.13 2.25 -7.57
CA SER A 246 -12.32 2.22 -8.42
C SER A 246 -11.97 2.39 -9.92
N SER A 247 -11.06 3.32 -10.25
CA SER A 247 -10.55 3.53 -11.60
C SER A 247 -9.83 2.28 -12.11
N MET A 248 -8.96 1.70 -11.28
CA MET A 248 -8.25 0.45 -11.60
C MET A 248 -9.23 -0.70 -11.93
N LEU A 249 -10.26 -0.87 -11.09
CA LEU A 249 -11.29 -1.89 -11.34
C LEU A 249 -12.12 -1.62 -12.61
N LYS A 250 -12.36 -0.35 -12.94
CA LYS A 250 -13.05 0.06 -14.17
C LYS A 250 -12.17 -0.22 -15.40
N HIS A 251 -10.88 0.08 -15.32
CA HIS A 251 -9.91 -0.23 -16.37
C HIS A 251 -9.86 -1.74 -16.65
N ASP A 252 -9.75 -2.57 -15.60
CA ASP A 252 -9.79 -4.03 -15.73
C ASP A 252 -11.11 -4.55 -16.35
N ARG A 253 -12.25 -3.90 -16.06
CA ARG A 253 -13.54 -4.25 -16.69
C ARG A 253 -13.57 -3.86 -18.17
N MET A 254 -12.99 -2.72 -18.53
CA MET A 254 -12.89 -2.27 -19.93
C MET A 254 -12.01 -3.22 -20.74
N LEU A 255 -10.83 -3.59 -20.24
CA LEU A 255 -9.95 -4.57 -20.87
C LEU A 255 -10.65 -5.92 -21.09
N ARG A 256 -11.44 -6.38 -20.11
CA ARG A 256 -12.27 -7.59 -20.26
C ARG A 256 -13.33 -7.50 -21.35
N LYS A 257 -13.89 -6.31 -21.61
CA LYS A 257 -14.87 -6.11 -22.69
C LYS A 257 -14.18 -6.11 -24.05
N LEU A 258 -13.05 -5.42 -24.18
CA LEU A 258 -12.29 -5.34 -25.42
C LEU A 258 -11.77 -6.70 -25.91
N VAL A 259 -11.46 -7.62 -24.98
CA VAL A 259 -11.03 -8.98 -25.36
C VAL A 259 -12.19 -9.92 -25.69
N LYS A 260 -13.41 -9.58 -25.28
CA LYS A 260 -14.62 -10.35 -25.62
C LYS A 260 -15.32 -9.84 -26.90
N ALA A 261 -14.98 -8.65 -27.36
CA ALA A 261 -15.50 -8.02 -28.57
C ALA A 261 -14.62 -8.40 -29.77
#